data_AF-A0A0C9U739-F1
#
_entry.id   AF-A0A0C9U739-F1
#
_cell.length_a   1.000
_cell.length_b   1.000
_cell.length_c   1.000
_cell.angle_alpha   90.00
_cell.angle_beta   90.00
_cell.angle_gamma   90.00
#
_symmetry.space_group_name_H-M   'P 1'
#
loop_
_entity.id
_entity.type
_entity.pdbx_description
1 polymer ?
#
loop_
_entity_poly.entity_id
_entity_poly.type
_entity_poly.pdbx_seq_one_letter_code
_entity_poly.pdbx_strand_id
1 'polypeptide(L)' 'LEYLPPYSPDLNPIEEAFSCIKAWIRSNRDYVLGELSGDVDTDPYGMIWEAVYNVTPEKAQGWFRHSGYIV' A
#
# COMPACT_ATOMS: atom_id res chain seq x y z
N LEU A 1 11.99 7.06 -18.38
CA LEU A 1 10.80 7.79 -17.91
C LEU A 1 9.65 7.33 -18.77
N GLU A 2 8.64 6.72 -18.17
CA GLU A 2 7.39 6.36 -18.85
C GLU A 2 6.44 7.54 -18.74
N TYR A 3 5.87 8.01 -19.85
CA TYR A 3 4.95 9.14 -19.86
C TYR A 3 3.50 8.64 -19.85
N LEU A 4 2.81 8.90 -18.74
CA LEU A 4 1.39 8.57 -18.61
C LEU A 4 0.51 9.71 -19.13
N PRO A 5 -0.61 9.42 -19.81
CA PRO A 5 -1.60 10.44 -20.11
C PRO A 5 -2.15 11.06 -18.81
N PRO A 6 -2.55 12.35 -18.83
CA PRO A 6 -3.17 12.98 -17.68
C PRO A 6 -4.37 12.17 -17.16
N TYR A 7 -4.53 12.12 -15.83
CA TYR A 7 -5.64 11.45 -15.14
C TYR A 7 -5.82 9.97 -15.52
N SER A 8 -4.72 9.25 -15.79
CA SER A 8 -4.74 7.81 -16.08
C SER A 8 -4.17 6.99 -14.90
N PRO A 9 -4.79 7.01 -13.70
CA PRO A 9 -4.31 6.25 -12.55
C PRO A 9 -4.33 4.74 -12.81
N ASP A 10 -5.23 4.27 -13.67
CA ASP A 10 -5.34 2.84 -14.04
C ASP A 10 -4.07 2.32 -14.74
N LEU A 11 -3.30 3.23 -15.36
CA LEU A 11 -2.03 2.91 -16.01
C LEU A 11 -0.83 2.99 -15.06
N ASN A 12 -1.03 3.30 -13.77
CA ASN A 12 0.04 3.43 -12.81
C ASN A 12 -0.04 2.36 -11.71
N PRO A 13 0.81 1.32 -11.74
CA PRO A 13 0.70 0.19 -10.81
C PRO A 13 0.96 0.59 -9.34
N ILE A 14 1.54 1.76 -9.08
CA ILE A 14 1.71 2.25 -7.70
C ILE A 14 0.37 2.56 -7.02
N GLU A 15 -0.69 2.86 -7.78
CA GLU A 15 -2.02 3.14 -7.23
C GLU A 15 -2.62 1.92 -6.53
N GLU A 16 -2.38 0.73 -7.08
CA GLU A 16 -2.77 -0.54 -6.46
C GLU A 16 -1.93 -0.86 -5.23
N ALA A 17 -0.63 -0.55 -5.26
CA ALA A 17 0.24 -0.66 -4.10
C ALA A 17 -0.23 0.21 -2.93
N PHE A 18 -0.53 1.49 -3.20
CA PHE A 18 -1.10 2.39 -2.19
C PHE A 18 -2.46 1.91 -1.70
N SER A 19 -3.30 1.37 -2.57
CA SER A 19 -4.59 0.79 -2.19
C SER A 19 -4.42 -0.41 -1.28
N CYS A 20 -3.46 -1.30 -1.55
CA CYS A 20 -3.10 -2.44 -0.70
C CYS A 20 -2.63 -2.00 0.69
N ILE A 21 -1.69 -1.04 0.75
CA ILE A 21 -1.17 -0.48 2.01
C ILE A 21 -2.32 0.14 2.83
N LYS A 22 -3.14 0.98 2.21
CA LYS A 22 -4.30 1.60 2.88
C LYS A 22 -5.30 0.57 3.39
N ALA A 23 -5.56 -0.50 2.62
CA ALA A 23 -6.46 -1.57 3.03
C ALA A 23 -5.92 -2.34 4.24
N TRP A 24 -4.62 -2.62 4.26
CA TRP A 24 -3.97 -3.25 5.40
C TRP A 24 -4.05 -2.36 6.65
N ILE A 25 -3.74 -1.07 6.53
CA ILE A 25 -3.82 -0.10 7.64
C ILE A 25 -5.25 -0.05 8.21
N ARG A 26 -6.27 0.02 7.35
CA ARG A 26 -7.68 0.03 7.77
C ARG A 26 -8.11 -1.25 8.48
N SER A 27 -7.57 -2.38 8.05
CA SER A 27 -7.85 -3.69 8.67
C SER A 27 -7.19 -3.83 10.04
N ASN A 28 -6.11 -3.10 10.28
CA ASN A 28 -5.33 -3.09 11.52
C ASN A 28 -5.55 -1.79 12.33
N ARG A 29 -6.73 -1.17 12.21
CA ARG A 29 -7.03 0.15 12.82
C ARG A 29 -6.80 0.19 14.32
N ASP A 30 -6.91 -0.95 15.01
CA ASP A 30 -6.83 -1.02 16.46
C ASP A 30 -5.43 -0.62 16.96
N TYR A 31 -4.37 -0.88 16.17
CA TYR A 31 -3.02 -0.35 16.43
C TYR A 31 -2.97 1.19 16.34
N VAL A 32 -3.63 1.78 15.34
CA VAL A 32 -3.71 3.24 15.17
C VAL A 32 -4.48 3.89 16.32
N LEU A 33 -5.52 3.22 16.81
CA LEU A 33 -6.28 3.70 17.98
C LEU A 33 -5.46 3.64 19.27
N GLY A 34 -4.64 2.61 19.45
CA GLY A 34 -3.69 2.51 20.56
C GLY A 34 -2.74 3.72 20.59
N GLU A 35 -2.11 4.02 19.45
CA GLU A 35 -1.21 5.17 19.30
C GLU A 35 -1.91 6.50 19.63
N LEU A 36 -3.11 6.71 19.11
CA LEU A 36 -3.90 7.92 19.37
C LEU A 36 -4.36 8.04 20.83
N SER A 37 -4.42 6.93 21.57
CA SER A 37 -4.79 6.91 22.99
C SER A 37 -3.62 7.15 23.94
N GLY A 38 -2.38 7.23 23.43
CA GLY A 38 -1.18 7.42 24.24
C GLY A 38 -0.73 6.16 24.98
N ASP A 39 -1.09 4.99 24.46
CA ASP A 39 -0.60 3.71 24.98
C ASP A 39 0.91 3.61 24.74
N VAL A 40 1.67 3.13 25.73
CA VAL A 40 3.15 3.16 25.70
C VAL A 40 3.72 2.02 24.86
N ASP A 41 2.90 1.01 24.58
CA ASP A 41 3.29 -0.20 23.84
C ASP A 41 2.99 -0.12 22.33
N THR A 42 2.61 1.05 21.80
CA THR A 42 2.35 1.21 20.36
C THR A 42 3.60 1.54 19.55
N ASP A 43 3.75 0.85 18.41
CA ASP A 43 4.82 1.08 17.43
C ASP A 43 4.21 1.44 16.06
N PRO A 44 3.94 2.73 15.79
CA PRO A 44 3.32 3.17 14.54
C PRO A 44 4.26 2.98 13.34
N TYR A 45 5.58 3.00 13.56
CA TYR A 45 6.56 2.77 12.49
C TYR A 45 6.61 1.29 12.10
N GLY A 46 6.63 0.38 13.08
CA GLY A 46 6.52 -1.05 12.85
C GLY A 46 5.24 -1.41 12.10
N MET A 47 4.11 -0.79 12.46
CA MET A 47 2.85 -0.95 11.74
C MET A 47 2.98 -0.52 10.26
N ILE A 48 3.59 0.64 9.98
CA ILE A 48 3.79 1.09 8.59
C ILE A 48 4.69 0.11 7.82
N TRP A 49 5.74 -0.41 8.46
CA TRP A 49 6.60 -1.42 7.85
C TRP A 49 5.82 -2.68 7.46
N GLU A 50 5.02 -3.22 8.36
CA GLU A 50 4.15 -4.38 8.07
C GLU A 50 3.19 -4.11 6.90
N ALA A 51 2.61 -2.90 6.85
CA ALA A 51 1.74 -2.50 5.74
C ALA A 51 2.49 -2.46 4.40
N VAL A 52 3.71 -1.93 4.38
CA VAL A 52 4.56 -1.86 3.19
C VAL A 52 5.01 -3.26 2.75
N TYR A 53 5.43 -4.11 3.69
CA TYR A 53 5.83 -5.49 3.39
C TYR A 53 4.67 -6.41 3.00
N ASN A 54 3.42 -5.97 3.19
CA ASN A 54 2.26 -6.63 2.61
C ASN A 54 2.21 -6.55 1.07
N VAL A 55 2.98 -5.65 0.47
CA VAL A 55 3.21 -5.59 -0.99
C VAL A 55 4.23 -6.65 -1.39
N THR A 56 3.75 -7.81 -1.82
CA THR A 56 4.62 -8.91 -2.26
C THR A 56 5.03 -8.76 -3.73
N PRO A 57 6.12 -9.43 -4.17
CA PRO A 57 6.51 -9.46 -5.57
C PRO A 57 5.40 -9.97 -6.51
N GLU A 58 4.62 -10.95 -6.07
CA GLU A 58 3.51 -11.53 -6.85
C GLU A 58 2.39 -10.52 -7.05
N LYS A 59 2.06 -9.74 -6.01
CA LYS A 59 1.11 -8.63 -6.12
C LYS A 59 1.62 -7.56 -7.08
N ALA A 60 2.88 -7.16 -6.91
CA ALA A 60 3.49 -6.16 -7.78
C ALA A 60 3.43 -6.58 -9.26
N GLN A 61 3.84 -7.81 -9.58
CA GLN A 61 3.72 -8.34 -10.94
C GLN A 61 2.27 -8.36 -11.43
N GLY A 62 1.31 -8.75 -10.58
CA GLY A 62 -0.11 -8.68 -10.91
C GLY A 62 -0.57 -7.28 -11.28
N TRP A 63 -0.13 -6.27 -10.53
CA TRP A 63 -0.48 -4.87 -10.76
C TRP A 63 0.14 -4.28 -12.01
N PHE A 64 1.40 -4.62 -12.31
CA PHE A 64 2.00 -4.27 -13.59
C PHE A 64 1.19 -4.85 -14.77
N ARG A 65 0.77 -6.13 -14.70
CA ARG A 65 -0.10 -6.74 -15.73
C ARG A 65 -1.46 -6.04 -15.81
N HIS A 66 -2.06 -5.70 -14.67
CA HIS A 66 -3.35 -5.03 -14.63
C HIS A 66 -3.29 -3.62 -15.25
N SER A 67 -2.20 -2.89 -15.03
CA SER A 67 -1.91 -1.60 -15.69
C SER A 67 -1.47 -1.73 -17.16
N GLY A 68 -1.46 -2.94 -17.73
CA GLY A 68 -1.16 -3.18 -19.15
C GLY A 68 0.32 -3.35 -19.49
N TYR A 69 1.20 -3.47 -18.50
CA TYR A 69 2.63 -3.71 -18.72
C TYR A 69 2.92 -5.20 -18.94
N ILE A 70 3.90 -5.48 -19.80
CA ILE A 70 4.44 -6.82 -20.00
C ILE A 70 5.50 -7.06 -18.92
N VAL A 71 5.24 -8.00 -18.01
CA VAL A 71 6.12 -8.41 -16.89
C VAL A 71 6.25 -9.91 -16.76
#